data_AF-A0A2D5RVB0-F1
#
_entry.id   AF-A0A2D5RVB0-F1
#
_cell.length_a   1.000
_cell.length_b   1.000
_cell.length_c   1.000
_cell.angle_alpha   90.00
_cell.angle_beta   90.00
_cell.angle_gamma   90.00
#
_symmetry.space_group_name_H-M   'P 1'
#
loop_
_entity.id
_entity.type
_entity.pdbx_description
1 polymer ?
#
loop_
_entity_poly.entity_id
_entity_poly.type
_entity_poly.pdbx_seq_one_letter_code
_entity_poly.pdbx_strand_id
1 'polypeptide(L)' 'MKKVDVINHFGGVVETAKALGIKSQSVSGWPGDVPELRAFQIEKITNGKLKANFKPVTDLQAS' A
#
# COMPACT_ATOMS: atom_id res chain seq x y z
N MET A 1 4.72 -4.59 -0.90
CA MET A 1 3.49 -4.72 -1.71
C MET A 1 3.63 -3.81 -2.91
N LYS A 2 3.51 -4.31 -4.14
CA LYS A 2 3.64 -3.48 -5.34
C LYS A 2 2.35 -2.72 -5.61
N LYS A 3 2.48 -1.47 -6.06
CA LYS A 3 1.35 -0.62 -6.43
C LYS A 3 0.46 -1.27 -7.50
N VAL A 4 1.07 -1.95 -8.47
CA VAL A 4 0.35 -2.62 -9.56
C VAL A 4 -0.58 -3.72 -9.04
N ASP A 5 -0.15 -4.51 -8.06
CA ASP A 5 -0.96 -5.59 -7.49
C ASP A 5 -2.20 -5.02 -6.80
N VAL A 6 -2.04 -3.90 -6.09
CA VAL A 6 -3.15 -3.20 -5.43
C VAL A 6 -4.15 -2.66 -6.44
N ILE A 7 -3.66 -1.96 -7.46
CA ILE A 7 -4.51 -1.39 -8.50
C ILE A 7 -5.28 -2.49 -9.22
N ASN A 8 -4.63 -3.62 -9.55
CA ASN A 8 -5.28 -4.77 -10.17
C ASN A 8 -6.31 -5.42 -9.26
N HIS A 9 -6.04 -5.50 -7.96
CA HIS A 9 -6.98 -6.07 -6.98
C HIS A 9 -8.27 -5.27 -6.85
N PHE A 10 -8.16 -3.94 -6.75
CA PHE A 10 -9.32 -3.06 -6.59
C PHE A 10 -9.95 -2.64 -7.93
N GLY A 11 -9.31 -2.92 -9.07
CA GLY A 11 -9.84 -2.58 -10.40
C GLY A 11 -9.52 -1.16 -10.88
N GLY A 12 -8.51 -0.50 -10.28
CA GLY A 12 -8.06 0.81 -10.74
C GLY A 12 -7.62 1.76 -9.62
N VAL A 13 -7.03 2.89 -10.02
CA VAL A 13 -6.59 3.96 -9.10
C VAL A 13 -7.77 4.56 -8.34
N VAL A 14 -8.89 4.82 -9.02
CA VAL A 14 -10.09 5.42 -8.42
C VAL A 14 -10.72 4.49 -7.39
N GLU A 15 -10.88 3.20 -7.74
CA GLU A 15 -11.46 2.20 -6.84
C GLU A 15 -10.55 1.93 -5.64
N THR A 16 -9.23 1.90 -5.84
CA THR A 16 -8.26 1.83 -4.73
C THR A 16 -8.41 3.02 -3.78
N ALA A 17 -8.57 4.24 -4.31
CA ALA A 17 -8.75 5.44 -3.51
C ALA A 17 -10.06 5.40 -2.71
N LYS A 18 -11.17 4.96 -3.33
CA LYS A 18 -12.46 4.75 -2.65
C LYS A 18 -12.35 3.74 -1.52
N ALA A 19 -11.71 2.60 -1.76
CA ALA A 19 -11.52 1.56 -0.75
C ALA A 19 -10.71 2.05 0.46
N LEU A 20 -9.79 2.99 0.26
CA LEU A 20 -8.96 3.59 1.31
C LEU A 20 -9.52 4.90 1.89
N GLY A 21 -10.64 5.41 1.37
CA GLY A 21 -11.19 6.71 1.78
C GLY A 21 -10.26 7.89 1.50
N ILE A 22 -9.45 7.83 0.43
CA ILE A 22 -8.51 8.89 0.04
C ILE A 22 -8.77 9.39 -1.37
N LYS A 23 -8.13 10.50 -1.72
CA LYS A 23 -8.22 11.07 -3.06
C LYS A 23 -7.34 10.28 -4.05
N SER A 24 -7.80 10.13 -5.29
CA SER A 24 -7.13 9.34 -6.35
C SER A 24 -5.70 9.81 -6.65
N GLN A 25 -5.40 11.11 -6.54
CA GLN A 25 -4.03 11.60 -6.74
C GLN A 25 -3.03 11.08 -5.69
N SER A 26 -3.50 10.68 -4.50
CA SER A 26 -2.62 10.06 -3.50
C SER A 26 -2.17 8.68 -3.96
N VAL A 27 -3.05 7.89 -4.58
CA VAL A 27 -2.74 6.56 -5.13
C VAL A 27 -1.87 6.68 -6.38
N SER A 28 -2.16 7.63 -7.28
CA SER A 28 -1.34 7.83 -8.47
C SER A 28 0.09 8.26 -8.13
N GLY A 29 0.28 9.02 -7.04
CA GLY A 29 1.58 9.47 -6.56
C GLY A 29 2.42 8.42 -5.82
N TRP A 30 1.90 7.21 -5.53
CA TRP A 30 2.72 6.18 -4.89
C TRP A 30 3.89 5.75 -5.78
N PRO A 31 5.05 5.43 -5.19
CA PRO A 31 6.16 4.81 -5.91
C PRO A 31 5.79 3.37 -6.34
N GLY A 32 6.73 2.64 -6.92
CA GLY A 32 6.49 1.25 -7.36
C GLY A 32 6.02 0.34 -6.23
N ASP A 33 6.48 0.62 -4.99
CA ASP A 33 6.00 -0.02 -3.77
C ASP A 33 5.03 0.90 -3.03
N VAL A 34 3.99 0.30 -2.47
CA VAL A 34 2.99 1.03 -1.68
C VAL A 34 3.62 1.49 -0.36
N PRO A 35 3.41 2.75 0.06
CA PRO A 35 3.89 3.24 1.35
C PRO A 35 3.45 2.31 2.49
N GLU A 36 4.33 2.06 3.45
CA GLU A 36 4.15 1.02 4.48
C GLU A 36 2.81 1.13 5.22
N LEU A 37 2.48 2.33 5.71
CA LEU A 37 1.21 2.58 6.39
C LEU A 37 -0.02 2.25 5.52
N ARG A 38 0.06 2.50 4.20
CA ARG A 38 -1.01 2.14 3.27
C ARG A 38 -1.03 0.65 3.00
N ALA A 39 0.12 -0.01 2.91
CA ALA A 39 0.18 -1.45 2.76
C ALA A 39 -0.50 -2.18 3.93
N PHE A 40 -0.30 -1.70 5.17
CA PHE A 40 -1.00 -2.24 6.36
C PHE A 40 -2.52 -2.02 6.31
N GLN A 41 -2.97 -0.81 5.93
CA GLN A 41 -4.40 -0.54 5.75
C GLN A 41 -5.01 -1.46 4.71
N ILE A 42 -4.33 -1.64 3.57
CA ILE A 42 -4.75 -2.51 2.47
C ILE A 42 -4.85 -3.96 2.95
N GLU A 43 -3.87 -4.46 3.70
CA GLU A 43 -3.92 -5.80 4.25
C GLU A 43 -5.16 -6.03 5.12
N LYS A 44 -5.52 -5.05 5.96
CA LYS A 44 -6.72 -5.13 6.80
C LYS A 44 -8.01 -5.13 5.98
N ILE A 45 -8.18 -4.21 5.03
CA ILE A 45 -9.42 -4.14 4.23
C ILE A 45 -9.56 -5.29 3.23
N THR A 46 -8.45 -5.93 2.85
CA THR A 46 -8.45 -7.10 1.96
C THR A 46 -8.47 -8.43 2.71
N ASN A 47 -8.58 -8.41 4.04
CA ASN A 47 -8.53 -9.60 4.90
C ASN A 47 -7.31 -10.50 4.59
N GLY A 48 -6.13 -9.88 4.38
CA GLY A 48 -4.87 -10.60 4.17
C GLY A 48 -4.65 -11.14 2.76
N LYS A 49 -5.52 -10.87 1.78
CA LYS A 49 -5.29 -11.22 0.36
C LYS A 49 -4.07 -10.50 -0.21
N LEU A 50 -3.86 -9.25 0.19
CA LEU A 50 -2.64 -8.50 -0.07
C LEU A 50 -1.89 -8.32 1.26
N LYS A 51 -0.61 -8.66 1.32
CA LYS A 51 0.19 -8.58 2.55
C LYS A 51 1.17 -7.43 2.52
N ALA A 52 1.24 -6.68 3.61
CA ALA A 52 2.25 -5.67 3.81
C ALA A 52 3.61 -6.35 4.04
N ASN A 53 4.64 -5.86 3.33
CA ASN A 53 6.01 -6.26 3.64
C ASN A 53 6.52 -5.26 4.68
N PHE A 54 6.45 -5.63 5.95
CA PHE A 54 7.12 -4.88 6.99
C PHE A 54 8.62 -5.13 6.89
N LYS A 55 9.40 -4.08 6.68
CA LYS A 55 10.84 -4.14 6.91
C LYS A 55 11.07 -3.45 8.25
N PRO A 56 11.38 -4.19 9.32
CA PRO A 56 11.77 -3.54 10.57
C PRO A 56 12.91 -2.56 10.26
N VAL A 57 12.83 -1.35 10.82
CA VAL A 57 13.94 -0.41 10.85
C VAL A 57 15.06 -1.02 11.69
N THR A 58 15.82 -1.94 11.10
CA THR A 58 17.10 -2.40 11.63
C THR A 58 18.17 -1.43 11.17
N ASP A 59 18.16 -0.23 11.74
CA ASP A 59 19.34 0.63 11.82
C ASP A 59 19.72 0.76 13.31
N LEU A 60 20.32 -0.31 13.83
CA LEU A 60 21.40 -0.21 14.81
C LEU A 60 22.72 -0.30 14.03
N GLN A 61 22.98 0.68 13.16
CA GLN A 61 24.36 1.09 12.93
C GLN A 61 24.56 2.36 13.75
N ALA A 62 24.90 2.12 15.02
CA ALA A 62 25.75 3.07 15.72
C ALA A 62 27.04 3.22 14.89
N SER A 63 27.35 4.45 14.51
CA SER A 63 28.65 4.87 13.98
C SER A 63 28.91 6.28 14.51
#